data_AF-A0A4R0RTU2-F1
#
_entry.id   AF-A0A4R0RTU2-F1
#
_cell.length_a   1.000
_cell.length_b   1.000
_cell.length_c   1.000
_cell.angle_alpha   90.00
_cell.angle_beta   90.00
_cell.angle_gamma   90.00
#
_symmetry.space_group_name_H-M   'P 1'
#
loop_
_entity.id
_entity.type
_entity.pdbx_description
1 polymer ?
#
loop_
_entity_poly.entity_id
_entity_poly.type
_entity_poly.pdbx_seq_one_letter_code
_entity_poly.pdbx_strand_id
1 'polypeptide(L)'
;MATAAPPMLDVHTPLSSFAILFSNSDDTLQIIYDKISKKAHTEFKGRRVKAGWVKYSWNDAVWNLDDDSDYTIFVWRQKSLAPGEPTPALHVRNPEEPLPPSTEYRNSAYYIFKSHPHQPRRSRSRSRTRGSIRSGKSSKTQDDPPDLRKAFERFHSENGVRTIMGTIGPVDNVRMLLRSGYRHVYISRKFALKHGFIPSDAAPGHYGYGGLVNIGTWPVTVGKTKTMHTVYLSEESHFDVVLGRSFTEKRQVKTDPVDPTDVRCMDTGEKIDCELVILKDGKGQIVTVT
;
A
#
# COMPACT_ATOMS: atom_id res chain seq x y z
N MET A 1 17.82 -36.55 7.95
CA MET A 1 16.56 -35.84 7.61
C MET A 1 16.38 -34.74 8.63
N ALA A 2 16.49 -33.46 8.23
CA ALA A 2 16.28 -32.36 9.16
C ALA A 2 14.77 -32.25 9.44
N THR A 3 14.36 -32.56 10.66
CA THR A 3 13.00 -32.32 11.14
C THR A 3 12.77 -30.82 11.17
N ALA A 4 12.04 -30.29 10.19
CA ALA A 4 11.62 -28.90 10.20
C ALA A 4 10.79 -28.64 11.47
N ALA A 5 11.18 -27.64 12.26
CA ALA A 5 10.45 -27.26 13.45
C ALA A 5 8.99 -26.91 13.08
N PRO A 6 8.00 -27.29 13.90
CA PRO A 6 6.61 -27.00 13.60
C PRO A 6 6.39 -25.49 13.54
N PRO A 7 5.50 -24.99 12.65
CA PRO A 7 5.26 -23.56 12.54
C PRO A 7 4.70 -23.03 13.87
N MET A 8 5.30 -21.95 14.37
CA MET A 8 4.91 -21.30 15.62
C MET A 8 4.46 -19.87 15.33
N LEU A 9 3.41 -19.44 16.02
CA LEU A 9 2.95 -18.06 16.03
C LEU A 9 3.19 -17.45 17.40
N ASP A 10 3.94 -16.36 17.44
CA ASP A 10 4.12 -15.57 18.64
C ASP A 10 2.86 -14.76 18.91
N VAL A 11 2.41 -14.76 20.15
CA VAL A 11 1.21 -14.09 20.63
C VAL A 11 1.60 -13.15 21.76
N HIS A 12 1.23 -11.90 21.62
CA HIS A 12 1.45 -10.85 22.60
C HIS A 12 0.11 -10.34 23.11
N THR A 13 -0.04 -10.30 24.42
CA THR A 13 -1.13 -9.65 25.14
C THR A 13 -0.58 -8.47 25.94
N PRO A 14 -1.42 -7.56 26.47
CA PRO A 14 -0.98 -6.47 27.33
C PRO A 14 -0.09 -6.89 28.50
N LEU A 15 -0.24 -8.12 29.02
CA LEU A 15 0.45 -8.61 30.21
C LEU A 15 1.44 -9.75 29.93
N SER A 16 1.33 -10.48 28.83
CA SER A 16 2.15 -11.68 28.60
C SER A 16 2.47 -11.93 27.12
N SER A 17 3.53 -12.70 26.87
CA SER A 17 3.90 -13.19 25.55
C SER A 17 4.04 -14.70 25.59
N PHE A 18 3.48 -15.39 24.60
CA PHE A 18 3.57 -16.84 24.47
C PHE A 18 3.45 -17.23 23.00
N ALA A 19 3.90 -18.44 22.65
CA ALA A 19 3.75 -18.95 21.29
C ALA A 19 2.66 -20.04 21.21
N ILE A 20 1.96 -20.15 20.09
CA ILE A 20 1.07 -21.27 19.78
C ILE A 20 1.58 -22.05 18.57
N LEU A 21 1.34 -23.36 18.58
CA LEU A 21 1.58 -24.21 17.41
C LEU A 21 0.50 -23.92 16.37
N PHE A 22 0.94 -23.78 15.12
CA PHE A 22 0.07 -23.44 14.02
C PHE A 22 0.31 -24.35 12.81
N SER A 23 -0.77 -24.84 12.21
CA SER A 23 -0.74 -25.61 10.97
C SER A 23 -1.51 -24.89 9.87
N ASN A 24 -0.83 -24.56 8.77
CA ASN A 24 -1.41 -23.92 7.59
C ASN A 24 -2.50 -24.76 6.89
N SER A 25 -2.58 -26.07 7.15
CA SER A 25 -3.54 -26.99 6.52
C SER A 25 -4.70 -27.36 7.44
N ASP A 26 -4.46 -27.45 8.74
CA ASP A 26 -5.40 -28.10 9.68
C ASP A 26 -6.08 -27.13 10.63
N ASP A 27 -5.45 -25.97 10.87
CA ASP A 27 -6.03 -24.97 11.76
C ASP A 27 -7.03 -24.09 11.00
N THR A 28 -8.12 -23.76 11.68
CA THR A 28 -9.08 -22.73 11.28
C THR A 28 -8.94 -21.52 12.21
N LEU A 29 -9.53 -20.39 11.83
CA LEU A 29 -9.57 -19.20 12.69
C LEU A 29 -10.12 -19.50 14.10
N GLN A 30 -11.17 -20.33 14.18
CA GLN A 30 -11.75 -20.75 15.45
C GLN A 30 -10.79 -21.58 16.30
N ILE A 31 -10.01 -22.46 15.67
CA ILE A 31 -8.99 -23.25 16.36
C ILE A 31 -7.89 -22.34 16.92
N ILE A 32 -7.50 -21.29 16.20
CA ILE A 32 -6.56 -20.28 16.70
C ILE A 32 -7.13 -19.57 17.93
N TYR A 33 -8.39 -19.10 17.87
CA TYR A 33 -9.04 -18.46 19.01
C TYR A 33 -9.11 -19.37 20.23
N ASP A 34 -9.45 -20.65 20.04
CA ASP A 34 -9.50 -21.61 21.14
C ASP A 34 -8.11 -21.87 21.73
N LYS A 35 -7.06 -21.98 20.90
CA LYS A 35 -5.66 -22.14 21.36
C LYS A 35 -5.20 -20.93 22.19
N ILE A 36 -5.50 -19.72 21.73
CA ILE A 36 -5.16 -18.48 22.45
C ILE A 36 -5.96 -18.40 23.76
N SER A 37 -7.27 -18.70 23.71
CA SER A 37 -8.16 -18.67 24.89
C SER A 37 -7.69 -19.61 26.00
N LYS A 38 -7.19 -20.80 25.64
CA LYS A 38 -6.64 -21.77 26.60
C LYS A 38 -5.36 -21.25 27.27
N LYS A 39 -4.47 -20.59 26.52
CA LYS A 39 -3.20 -20.08 27.06
C LYS A 39 -3.34 -18.78 27.84
N ALA A 40 -4.26 -17.91 27.42
CA ALA A 40 -4.54 -16.63 28.08
C ALA A 40 -5.74 -16.69 29.03
N HIS A 41 -6.13 -17.89 29.48
CA HIS A 41 -7.34 -18.11 30.28
C HIS A 41 -7.36 -17.29 31.57
N THR A 42 -6.22 -17.21 32.27
CA THR A 42 -6.07 -16.44 33.51
C THR A 42 -6.14 -14.93 33.27
N GLU A 43 -5.51 -14.45 32.19
CA GLU A 43 -5.48 -13.04 31.82
C GLU A 43 -6.87 -12.53 31.42
N PHE A 44 -7.61 -13.29 30.63
CA PHE A 44 -8.95 -12.91 30.18
C PHE A 44 -10.07 -13.37 31.12
N LYS A 45 -9.76 -13.73 32.37
CA LYS A 45 -10.76 -14.13 33.41
C LYS A 45 -11.73 -15.22 32.92
N GLY A 46 -11.20 -16.19 32.18
CA GLY A 46 -11.97 -17.27 31.59
C GLY A 46 -12.81 -16.93 30.35
N ARG A 47 -12.77 -15.68 29.87
CA ARG A 47 -13.42 -15.29 28.62
C ARG A 47 -12.69 -15.88 27.42
N ARG A 48 -13.47 -16.29 26.43
CA ARG A 48 -12.93 -16.75 25.14
C ARG A 48 -12.59 -15.56 24.25
N VAL A 49 -11.50 -15.69 23.53
CA VAL A 49 -11.10 -14.79 22.44
C VAL A 49 -12.14 -14.88 21.34
N LYS A 50 -12.57 -13.73 20.82
CA LYS A 50 -13.57 -13.59 19.75
C LYS A 50 -13.07 -12.65 18.66
N ALA A 51 -13.80 -12.57 17.55
CA ALA A 51 -13.56 -11.58 16.51
C ALA A 51 -13.48 -10.16 17.11
N GLY A 52 -12.57 -9.34 16.59
CA GLY A 52 -12.25 -8.01 17.08
C GLY A 52 -11.15 -7.97 18.16
N TRP A 53 -10.70 -9.12 18.67
CA TRP A 53 -9.66 -9.18 19.71
C TRP A 53 -8.26 -9.40 19.15
N VAL A 54 -8.16 -10.05 17.99
CA VAL A 54 -6.89 -10.52 17.42
C VAL A 54 -6.48 -9.64 16.26
N LYS A 55 -5.24 -9.19 16.29
CA LYS A 55 -4.58 -8.47 15.21
C LYS A 55 -3.25 -9.10 14.91
N TYR A 56 -2.69 -8.90 13.73
CA TYR A 56 -1.35 -9.39 13.41
C TYR A 56 -0.51 -8.32 12.73
N SER A 57 0.80 -8.39 12.95
CA SER A 57 1.77 -7.49 12.30
C SER A 57 2.28 -8.10 11.00
N TRP A 58 2.26 -7.33 9.92
CA TRP A 58 2.82 -7.71 8.62
C TRP A 58 3.31 -6.47 7.88
N ASN A 59 4.58 -6.47 7.44
CA ASN A 59 5.24 -5.35 6.75
C ASN A 59 5.03 -4.00 7.45
N ASP A 60 5.38 -3.93 8.74
CA ASP A 60 5.25 -2.73 9.59
C ASP A 60 3.81 -2.17 9.74
N ALA A 61 2.80 -2.92 9.29
CA ALA A 61 1.39 -2.59 9.43
C ALA A 61 0.66 -3.62 10.31
N VAL A 62 -0.43 -3.18 10.96
CA VAL A 62 -1.27 -4.04 11.81
C VAL A 62 -2.59 -4.29 11.10
N TRP A 63 -2.97 -5.56 11.02
CA TRP A 63 -4.17 -6.03 10.33
C TRP A 63 -5.08 -6.74 11.31
N ASN A 64 -6.38 -6.65 11.09
CA ASN A 64 -7.35 -7.41 11.87
C ASN A 64 -7.34 -8.88 11.43
N LEU A 65 -7.76 -9.75 12.34
CA LEU A 65 -7.99 -11.16 12.05
C LEU A 65 -9.37 -11.50 12.59
N ASP A 66 -10.42 -10.98 11.95
CA ASP A 66 -11.79 -11.01 12.48
C ASP A 66 -12.67 -12.08 11.82
N ASP A 67 -12.42 -12.39 10.56
CA ASP A 67 -13.21 -13.34 9.76
C ASP A 67 -12.36 -14.32 8.91
N ASP A 68 -13.04 -15.22 8.19
CA ASP A 68 -12.40 -16.24 7.35
C ASP A 68 -11.62 -15.64 6.15
N SER A 69 -11.99 -14.44 5.70
CA SER A 69 -11.28 -13.73 4.63
C SER A 69 -9.94 -13.20 5.15
N ASP A 70 -9.94 -12.56 6.32
CA ASP A 70 -8.73 -12.12 7.01
C ASP A 70 -7.80 -13.31 7.28
N TYR A 71 -8.38 -14.44 7.71
CA TYR A 71 -7.63 -15.68 7.95
C TYR A 71 -6.98 -16.21 6.68
N THR A 72 -7.70 -16.22 5.56
CA THR A 72 -7.14 -16.64 4.26
C THR A 72 -5.95 -15.77 3.85
N ILE A 73 -6.06 -14.45 4.05
CA ILE A 73 -4.97 -13.50 3.76
C ILE A 73 -3.77 -13.74 4.69
N PHE A 74 -4.03 -13.98 5.97
CA PHE A 74 -3.00 -14.30 6.97
C PHE A 74 -2.23 -15.57 6.60
N VAL A 75 -2.92 -16.66 6.26
CA VAL A 75 -2.31 -17.92 5.80
C VAL A 75 -1.49 -17.71 4.52
N TRP A 76 -2.02 -16.93 3.57
CA TRP A 76 -1.30 -16.60 2.33
C TRP A 76 -0.01 -15.83 2.61
N ARG A 77 -0.05 -14.84 3.51
CA ARG A 77 1.13 -14.08 3.96
C ARG A 77 2.15 -15.00 4.63
N GLN A 78 1.71 -15.88 5.51
CA GLN A 78 2.61 -16.82 6.19
C GLN A 78 3.28 -17.81 5.22
N LYS A 79 2.59 -18.23 4.14
CA LYS A 79 3.19 -19.03 3.07
C LYS A 79 4.14 -18.25 2.17
N SER A 80 4.04 -16.92 2.15
CA SER A 80 4.84 -16.03 1.30
C SER A 80 6.14 -15.55 1.99
N LEU A 81 6.37 -15.92 3.25
CA LEU A 81 7.58 -15.59 4.00
C LEU A 81 8.82 -16.28 3.40
N ALA A 82 9.87 -15.50 3.18
CA ALA A 82 11.17 -16.07 2.83
C ALA A 82 11.82 -16.73 4.07
N PRO A 83 12.69 -17.76 3.89
CA PRO A 83 13.44 -18.34 4.99
C PRO A 83 14.29 -17.27 5.70
N GLY A 84 13.98 -16.99 6.97
CA GLY A 84 14.67 -15.97 7.78
C GLY A 84 13.91 -14.65 7.93
N GLU A 85 12.77 -14.46 7.27
CA GLU A 85 11.85 -13.37 7.57
C GLU A 85 11.07 -13.64 8.87
N PRO A 86 10.81 -12.61 9.69
CA PRO A 86 10.06 -12.77 10.94
C PRO A 86 8.63 -13.22 10.66
N THR A 87 8.17 -14.23 11.37
CA THR A 87 6.78 -14.66 11.30
C THR A 87 5.86 -13.57 11.85
N PRO A 88 4.65 -13.41 11.29
CA PRO A 88 3.69 -12.43 11.79
C PRO A 88 3.32 -12.77 13.24
N ALA A 89 3.58 -11.82 14.15
CA ALA A 89 3.17 -11.92 15.54
C ALA A 89 1.70 -11.49 15.71
N LEU A 90 0.96 -12.23 16.53
CA LEU A 90 -0.41 -11.94 16.91
C LEU A 90 -0.44 -11.03 18.14
N HIS A 91 -1.33 -10.04 18.12
CA HIS A 91 -1.61 -9.10 19.19
C HIS A 91 -3.05 -9.29 19.64
N VAL A 92 -3.25 -9.68 20.88
CA VAL A 92 -4.57 -10.06 21.40
C VAL A 92 -4.95 -9.14 22.55
N ARG A 93 -6.16 -8.57 22.50
CA ARG A 93 -6.72 -7.79 23.60
C ARG A 93 -8.24 -7.83 23.57
N ASN A 94 -8.84 -7.88 24.76
CA ASN A 94 -10.25 -7.53 24.94
C ASN A 94 -10.45 -6.01 24.82
N PRO A 95 -11.16 -5.49 23.79
CA PRO A 95 -11.39 -4.06 23.62
C PRO A 95 -12.31 -3.47 24.69
N GLU A 96 -13.12 -4.30 25.34
CA GLU A 96 -14.03 -3.89 26.43
C GLU A 96 -13.28 -3.66 27.76
N GLU A 97 -12.04 -4.13 27.86
CA GLU A 97 -11.22 -3.96 29.06
C GLU A 97 -10.25 -2.78 28.92
N PRO A 98 -10.10 -1.97 29.99
CA PRO A 98 -9.11 -0.90 30.00
C PRO A 98 -7.70 -1.48 29.91
N LEU A 99 -6.78 -0.72 29.31
CA LEU A 99 -5.38 -1.11 29.33
C LEU A 99 -4.86 -1.07 30.77
N PRO A 100 -3.94 -1.98 31.16
CA PRO A 100 -3.33 -1.95 32.49
C PRO A 100 -2.73 -0.56 32.77
N PRO A 101 -2.94 0.00 33.97
CA PRO A 101 -2.40 1.30 34.36
C PRO A 101 -0.86 1.32 34.27
N SER A 102 -0.24 2.50 34.18
CA SER A 102 1.22 2.61 34.04
C SER A 102 2.00 2.15 35.27
N THR A 103 1.30 1.92 36.38
CA THR A 103 1.84 1.40 37.64
C THR A 103 1.96 -0.12 37.66
N GLU A 104 1.29 -0.82 36.73
CA GLU A 104 1.32 -2.27 36.59
C GLU A 104 2.29 -2.71 35.48
N TYR A 105 2.71 -3.98 35.54
CA TYR A 105 3.54 -4.56 34.50
C TYR A 105 2.85 -4.48 33.14
N ARG A 106 3.62 -4.05 32.13
CA ARG A 106 3.18 -3.96 30.74
C ARG A 106 4.12 -4.75 29.86
N ASN A 107 3.58 -5.67 29.09
CA ASN A 107 4.35 -6.45 28.14
C ASN A 107 4.86 -5.55 27.01
N SER A 108 6.15 -5.23 27.03
CA SER A 108 6.76 -4.38 26.01
C SER A 108 6.51 -4.88 24.58
N ALA A 109 6.52 -6.20 24.33
CA ALA A 109 6.30 -6.78 23.01
C ALA A 109 4.93 -6.42 22.42
N TYR A 110 3.90 -6.33 23.26
CA TYR A 110 2.57 -5.88 22.85
C TYR A 110 2.52 -4.38 22.54
N TYR A 111 3.31 -3.57 23.25
CA TYR A 111 3.32 -2.12 23.14
C TYR A 111 4.40 -1.55 22.21
N ILE A 112 5.24 -2.38 21.58
CA ILE A 112 6.22 -1.93 20.58
C ILE A 112 5.53 -1.14 19.45
N PHE A 113 4.26 -1.42 19.16
CA PHE A 113 3.41 -0.71 18.19
C PHE A 113 2.88 0.64 18.68
N LYS A 114 3.02 0.95 19.97
CA LYS A 114 2.75 2.26 20.55
C LYS A 114 4.08 2.87 20.94
N SER A 115 4.76 3.46 19.97
CA SER A 115 5.81 4.43 20.26
C SER A 115 5.23 5.42 21.28
N HIS A 116 5.72 5.35 22.53
CA HIS A 116 5.43 6.39 23.52
C HIS A 116 5.97 7.70 22.94
N PRO A 117 5.13 8.73 22.70
CA PRO A 117 5.67 10.08 22.70
C PRO A 117 6.14 10.31 24.14
N HIS A 118 7.33 10.89 24.31
CA HIS A 118 8.01 11.18 25.60
C HIS A 118 8.94 10.09 26.15
N GLN A 119 10.11 9.95 25.53
CA GLN A 119 11.37 10.02 26.28
C GLN A 119 12.53 10.45 25.36
N PRO A 120 13.33 11.46 25.74
CA PRO A 120 14.46 11.91 24.93
C PRO A 120 15.65 10.99 25.20
N ARG A 121 15.94 10.04 24.31
CA ARG A 121 17.21 9.30 24.36
C ARG A 121 18.21 9.90 23.41
N ARG A 122 19.25 10.45 24.05
CA ARG A 122 20.46 11.05 23.52
C ARG A 122 21.08 10.26 22.37
N SER A 123 21.52 11.04 21.40
CA SER A 123 22.46 10.75 20.32
C SER A 123 23.53 9.71 20.66
N ARG A 124 23.64 8.66 19.84
CA ARG A 124 24.93 8.08 19.46
C ARG A 124 24.97 7.89 17.94
N SER A 125 25.89 8.66 17.37
CA SER A 125 26.29 8.70 15.96
C SER A 125 27.22 7.55 15.58
N ARG A 126 27.29 7.30 14.26
CA ARG A 126 28.28 6.53 13.46
C ARG A 126 27.92 5.04 13.34
N SER A 127 27.90 4.42 12.16
CA SER A 127 28.73 4.56 10.95
C SER A 127 27.92 4.23 9.68
N ARG A 128 28.06 4.97 8.55
CA ARG A 128 28.85 4.59 7.34
C ARG A 128 28.83 3.07 7.11
N THR A 129 28.37 2.49 6.00
CA THR A 129 28.51 2.74 4.55
C THR A 129 27.65 1.63 3.90
N ARG A 130 27.01 1.78 2.73
CA ARG A 130 27.60 1.51 1.40
C ARG A 130 26.47 1.59 0.37
N GLY A 131 26.84 1.96 -0.85
CA GLY A 131 25.93 2.27 -1.94
C GLY A 131 25.12 1.09 -2.49
N SER A 132 24.13 1.50 -3.27
CA SER A 132 23.27 0.78 -4.19
C SER A 132 23.80 -0.55 -4.73
N ILE A 133 22.91 -1.55 -4.79
CA ILE A 133 22.92 -2.55 -5.85
C ILE A 133 21.50 -2.66 -6.41
N ARG A 134 21.31 -2.00 -7.57
CA ARG A 134 20.39 -2.51 -8.59
C ARG A 134 21.03 -3.78 -9.16
N SER A 135 20.35 -4.91 -9.05
CA SER A 135 20.49 -6.06 -9.96
C SER A 135 19.30 -6.98 -9.65
N GLY A 136 18.63 -7.59 -10.60
CA GLY A 136 19.15 -8.13 -11.84
C GLY A 136 18.50 -9.50 -11.97
N LYS A 137 17.66 -9.61 -12.99
CA LYS A 137 16.96 -10.80 -13.46
C LYS A 137 17.96 -11.91 -13.84
N SER A 138 17.79 -13.13 -13.32
CA SER A 138 17.93 -14.42 -14.06
C SER A 138 17.99 -15.60 -13.07
N SER A 139 17.04 -16.56 -13.10
CA SER A 139 17.03 -17.79 -13.93
C SER A 139 17.98 -18.86 -13.39
N LYS A 140 17.69 -20.17 -13.34
CA LYS A 140 16.61 -21.06 -13.80
C LYS A 140 17.04 -22.43 -13.21
N THR A 141 16.16 -23.34 -12.79
CA THR A 141 15.48 -24.37 -13.60
C THR A 141 14.60 -25.17 -12.61
N GLN A 142 13.50 -25.82 -12.94
CA GLN A 142 12.83 -26.16 -14.19
C GLN A 142 11.41 -26.55 -13.76
N ASP A 143 10.41 -25.82 -14.24
CA ASP A 143 9.03 -26.26 -14.48
C ASP A 143 8.28 -24.98 -14.84
N ASP A 144 7.86 -24.87 -16.09
CA ASP A 144 7.42 -23.64 -16.74
C ASP A 144 6.34 -22.86 -15.95
N PRO A 145 6.54 -21.55 -15.73
CA PRO A 145 5.44 -20.59 -15.89
C PRO A 145 5.95 -19.46 -16.81
N PRO A 146 5.17 -18.81 -17.71
CA PRO A 146 3.93 -18.11 -17.36
C PRO A 146 3.09 -17.54 -18.56
N ASP A 147 1.96 -18.12 -18.97
CA ASP A 147 1.17 -17.45 -20.03
C ASP A 147 0.40 -16.23 -19.49
N LEU A 148 -0.24 -16.37 -18.31
CA LEU A 148 -1.09 -15.34 -17.73
C LEU A 148 -0.36 -14.07 -17.29
N ARG A 149 0.85 -14.15 -16.72
CA ARG A 149 1.55 -12.96 -16.21
C ARG A 149 2.18 -12.15 -17.34
N LYS A 150 2.74 -12.84 -18.35
CA LYS A 150 3.18 -12.19 -19.59
C LYS A 150 1.98 -11.65 -20.37
N ALA A 151 0.90 -12.41 -20.50
CA ALA A 151 -0.34 -11.93 -21.13
C ALA A 151 -0.94 -10.75 -20.37
N PHE A 152 -0.89 -10.73 -19.03
CA PHE A 152 -1.35 -9.61 -18.23
C PHE A 152 -0.47 -8.38 -18.41
N GLU A 153 0.86 -8.51 -18.31
CA GLU A 153 1.79 -7.40 -18.56
C GLU A 153 1.71 -6.90 -20.00
N ARG A 154 1.53 -7.80 -20.97
CA ARG A 154 1.34 -7.51 -22.39
C ARG A 154 -0.01 -6.82 -22.63
N PHE A 155 -1.11 -7.33 -22.10
CA PHE A 155 -2.45 -6.72 -22.16
C PHE A 155 -2.44 -5.32 -21.55
N HIS A 156 -1.77 -5.12 -20.42
CA HIS A 156 -1.64 -3.79 -19.79
C HIS A 156 -0.63 -2.86 -20.48
N SER A 157 0.28 -3.41 -21.31
CA SER A 157 1.23 -2.62 -22.11
C SER A 157 0.68 -2.29 -23.50
N GLU A 158 -0.17 -3.16 -24.06
CA GLU A 158 -0.83 -3.03 -25.37
C GLU A 158 -2.12 -2.20 -25.28
N ASN A 159 -2.83 -2.25 -24.15
CA ASN A 159 -3.89 -1.30 -23.86
C ASN A 159 -3.24 0.06 -23.62
N GLY A 160 -3.21 0.88 -24.67
CA GLY A 160 -2.72 2.24 -24.62
C GLY A 160 -3.34 3.01 -23.44
N VAL A 161 -2.57 3.97 -22.95
CA VAL A 161 -2.90 4.72 -21.76
C VAL A 161 -3.50 6.06 -22.17
N ARG A 162 -4.70 6.36 -21.68
CA ARG A 162 -5.43 7.59 -22.01
C ARG A 162 -4.79 8.81 -21.32
N THR A 163 -4.40 9.79 -22.12
CA THR A 163 -3.86 11.06 -21.63
C THR A 163 -4.67 12.23 -22.16
N ILE A 164 -4.86 13.24 -21.34
CA ILE A 164 -5.62 14.44 -21.67
C ILE A 164 -4.77 15.67 -21.38
N MET A 165 -4.97 16.73 -22.15
CA MET A 165 -4.31 18.01 -21.90
C MET A 165 -5.14 18.85 -20.93
N GLY A 166 -4.48 19.48 -19.96
CA GLY A 166 -5.14 20.33 -18.98
C GLY A 166 -4.19 21.28 -18.26
N THR A 167 -4.70 21.95 -17.24
CA THR A 167 -3.91 22.83 -16.36
C THR A 167 -4.01 22.35 -14.91
N ILE A 168 -2.92 22.48 -14.16
CA ILE A 168 -2.89 22.17 -12.74
C ILE A 168 -2.24 23.32 -11.97
N GLY A 169 -2.98 23.88 -11.01
CA GLY A 169 -2.53 25.08 -10.31
C GLY A 169 -2.19 26.22 -11.29
N PRO A 170 -0.97 26.77 -11.24
CA PRO A 170 -0.50 27.81 -12.16
C PRO A 170 0.06 27.27 -13.49
N VAL A 171 0.17 25.95 -13.66
CA VAL A 171 0.83 25.35 -14.83
C VAL A 171 -0.20 24.98 -15.88
N ASP A 172 0.01 25.47 -17.10
CA ASP A 172 -0.81 25.20 -18.28
C ASP A 172 -0.19 24.11 -19.18
N ASN A 173 -1.02 23.62 -20.10
CA ASN A 173 -0.63 22.67 -21.15
C ASN A 173 0.10 21.41 -20.63
N VAL A 174 -0.45 20.80 -19.58
CA VAL A 174 0.10 19.62 -18.94
C VAL A 174 -0.59 18.38 -19.47
N ARG A 175 0.18 17.40 -19.93
CA ARG A 175 -0.32 16.07 -20.29
C ARG A 175 -0.58 15.27 -19.03
N MET A 176 -1.85 14.98 -18.78
CA MET A 176 -2.32 14.28 -17.60
C MET A 176 -2.82 12.89 -17.94
N LEU A 177 -2.37 11.90 -17.18
CA LEU A 177 -2.82 10.52 -17.31
C LEU A 177 -4.21 10.35 -16.68
N LEU A 178 -5.21 9.89 -17.44
CA LEU A 178 -6.48 9.47 -16.87
C LEU A 178 -6.42 7.99 -16.43
N ARG A 179 -6.46 7.73 -15.12
CA ARG A 179 -6.43 6.35 -14.61
C ARG A 179 -7.29 6.18 -13.36
N SER A 180 -8.46 5.57 -13.55
CA SER A 180 -9.42 5.23 -12.49
C SER A 180 -8.90 4.21 -11.46
N GLY A 181 -7.76 3.56 -11.69
CA GLY A 181 -7.11 2.72 -10.66
C GLY A 181 -6.53 3.53 -9.49
N TYR A 182 -6.24 4.81 -9.70
CA TYR A 182 -5.70 5.70 -8.67
C TYR A 182 -6.82 6.39 -7.91
N ARG A 183 -6.67 6.59 -6.58
CA ARG A 183 -7.73 7.20 -5.76
C ARG A 183 -7.80 8.72 -5.93
N HIS A 184 -6.66 9.39 -5.91
CA HIS A 184 -6.55 10.85 -5.92
C HIS A 184 -5.80 11.36 -7.15
N VAL A 185 -5.55 12.67 -7.21
CA VAL A 185 -4.64 13.26 -8.20
C VAL A 185 -3.22 13.14 -7.68
N TYR A 186 -2.29 12.71 -8.52
CA TYR A 186 -0.88 12.56 -8.18
C TYR A 186 -0.01 13.42 -9.10
N ILE A 187 1.01 14.05 -8.53
CA ILE A 187 2.03 14.82 -9.27
C ILE A 187 3.40 14.19 -9.05
N SER A 188 4.21 14.10 -10.11
CA SER A 188 5.59 13.62 -10.00
C SER A 188 6.46 14.61 -9.22
N ARG A 189 7.39 14.12 -8.39
CA ARG A 189 8.32 15.02 -7.67
C ARG A 189 9.10 15.94 -8.60
N LYS A 190 9.56 15.44 -9.75
CA LYS A 190 10.31 16.24 -10.73
C LYS A 190 9.48 17.42 -11.24
N PHE A 191 8.21 17.17 -11.57
CA PHE A 191 7.29 18.21 -12.00
C PHE A 191 6.98 19.19 -10.87
N ALA A 192 6.74 18.69 -9.66
CA ALA A 192 6.46 19.51 -8.48
C ALA A 192 7.60 20.48 -8.15
N LEU A 193 8.86 20.01 -8.20
CA LEU A 193 10.05 20.86 -8.01
C LEU A 193 10.21 21.89 -9.12
N LYS A 194 10.04 21.48 -10.38
CA LYS A 194 10.22 22.35 -11.55
C LYS A 194 9.24 23.52 -11.54
N HIS A 195 8.01 23.29 -11.12
CA HIS A 195 6.94 24.28 -11.13
C HIS A 195 6.66 24.91 -9.74
N GLY A 196 7.52 24.64 -8.75
CA GLY A 196 7.45 25.29 -7.43
C GLY A 196 6.27 24.85 -6.56
N PHE A 197 5.68 23.68 -6.81
CA PHE A 197 4.69 23.08 -5.91
C PHE A 197 5.30 22.61 -4.59
N ILE A 198 6.59 22.33 -4.60
CA ILE A 198 7.41 22.05 -3.41
C ILE A 198 8.73 22.82 -3.52
N PRO A 199 9.30 23.29 -2.39
CA PRO A 199 10.56 24.02 -2.41
C PRO A 199 11.74 23.10 -2.76
N SER A 200 12.83 23.66 -3.29
CA SER A 200 14.00 22.90 -3.76
C SER A 200 14.82 22.27 -2.63
N ASP A 201 14.63 22.75 -1.39
CA ASP A 201 15.21 22.19 -0.16
C ASP A 201 14.43 20.96 0.36
N ALA A 202 13.31 20.61 -0.29
CA ALA A 202 12.53 19.41 0.00
C ALA A 202 13.31 18.14 -0.32
N ALA A 203 14.17 17.71 0.59
CA ALA A 203 14.94 16.49 0.43
C ALA A 203 14.02 15.24 0.41
N PRO A 204 14.38 14.19 -0.35
CA PRO A 204 13.63 12.95 -0.38
C PRO A 204 13.31 12.40 1.01
N GLY A 205 12.03 12.36 1.37
CA GLY A 205 11.57 11.89 2.69
C GLY A 205 11.19 13.00 3.67
N HIS A 206 11.48 14.27 3.40
CA HIS A 206 11.08 15.40 4.26
C HIS A 206 9.59 15.75 4.24
N TYR A 207 8.80 15.04 3.43
CA TYR A 207 7.36 15.30 3.30
C TYR A 207 6.48 14.06 3.53
N GLY A 208 7.03 12.93 3.97
CA GLY A 208 6.23 11.77 4.36
C GLY A 208 6.94 10.43 4.14
N TYR A 209 6.68 9.51 5.06
CA TYR A 209 7.11 8.12 4.96
C TYR A 209 6.14 7.37 4.03
N GLY A 210 6.63 6.68 2.99
CA GLY A 210 5.81 5.85 2.09
C GLY A 210 5.51 6.43 0.69
N GLY A 211 6.12 7.55 0.30
CA GLY A 211 6.12 8.01 -1.11
C GLY A 211 4.83 8.64 -1.63
N LEU A 212 3.86 8.93 -0.75
CA LEU A 212 2.62 9.64 -1.07
C LEU A 212 2.39 10.79 -0.07
N VAL A 213 2.71 12.01 -0.49
CA VAL A 213 2.61 13.21 0.35
C VAL A 213 1.42 14.03 -0.07
N ASN A 214 0.52 14.41 0.83
CA ASN A 214 -0.51 15.40 0.49
C ASN A 214 0.13 16.80 0.38
N ILE A 215 0.14 17.37 -0.84
CA ILE A 215 0.68 18.71 -1.13
C ILE A 215 -0.42 19.78 -1.18
N GLY A 216 -1.63 19.44 -0.73
CA GLY A 216 -2.77 20.34 -0.63
C GLY A 216 -3.82 20.15 -1.72
N THR A 217 -4.78 21.06 -1.74
CA THR A 217 -5.87 21.05 -2.73
C THR A 217 -5.53 22.04 -3.85
N TRP A 218 -5.35 21.52 -5.06
CA TRP A 218 -5.01 22.34 -6.23
C TRP A 218 -6.15 22.32 -7.25
N PRO A 219 -6.35 23.43 -7.98
CA PRO A 219 -7.28 23.46 -9.09
C PRO A 219 -6.73 22.68 -10.28
N VAL A 220 -7.55 21.82 -10.86
CA VAL A 220 -7.31 21.14 -12.13
C VAL A 220 -8.34 21.63 -13.14
N THR A 221 -7.87 22.19 -14.25
CA THR A 221 -8.73 22.64 -15.35
C THR A 221 -8.56 21.69 -16.52
N VAL A 222 -9.66 21.13 -17.02
CA VAL A 222 -9.69 20.32 -18.24
C VAL A 222 -10.82 20.86 -19.11
N GLY A 223 -10.49 21.16 -20.36
CA GLY A 223 -11.40 21.91 -21.24
C GLY A 223 -11.74 23.27 -20.62
N LYS A 224 -13.03 23.57 -20.47
CA LYS A 224 -13.50 24.86 -19.92
C LYS A 224 -13.73 24.85 -18.42
N THR A 225 -13.60 23.71 -17.74
CA THR A 225 -14.03 23.59 -16.36
C THR A 225 -12.90 23.39 -15.39
N LYS A 226 -12.94 24.17 -14.29
CA LYS A 226 -11.97 24.15 -13.20
C LYS A 226 -12.56 23.41 -12.00
N THR A 227 -11.85 22.41 -11.49
CA THR A 227 -12.27 21.62 -10.33
C THR A 227 -11.16 21.49 -9.29
N MET A 228 -11.50 21.65 -8.01
CA MET A 228 -10.55 21.52 -6.91
C MET A 228 -10.36 20.06 -6.51
N HIS A 229 -9.10 19.60 -6.41
CA HIS A 229 -8.74 18.23 -6.05
C HIS A 229 -7.59 18.20 -5.05
N THR A 230 -7.64 17.25 -4.13
CA THR A 230 -6.50 16.94 -3.25
C THR A 230 -5.41 16.25 -4.08
N VAL A 231 -4.21 16.81 -4.03
CA VAL A 231 -3.08 16.36 -4.82
C VAL A 231 -2.03 15.73 -3.92
N TYR A 232 -1.51 14.61 -4.38
CA TYR A 232 -0.46 13.87 -3.71
C TYR A 232 0.85 13.90 -4.53
N LEU A 233 1.99 14.05 -3.86
CA LEU A 233 3.30 13.86 -4.46
C LEU A 233 3.55 12.36 -4.65
N SER A 234 3.99 11.98 -5.83
CA SER A 234 4.44 10.63 -6.15
C SER A 234 5.91 10.64 -6.56
N GLU A 235 6.68 9.72 -5.97
CA GLU A 235 8.12 9.57 -6.20
C GLU A 235 8.45 8.92 -7.54
N GLU A 236 7.64 7.95 -7.96
CA GLU A 236 7.96 7.01 -9.03
C GLU A 236 6.92 7.05 -10.16
N SER A 237 6.44 8.26 -10.50
CA SER A 237 5.51 8.44 -11.60
C SER A 237 6.25 8.65 -12.93
N HIS A 238 5.94 7.83 -13.92
CA HIS A 238 6.37 8.01 -15.32
C HIS A 238 5.66 9.19 -16.01
N PHE A 239 4.54 9.65 -15.46
CA PHE A 239 3.79 10.80 -15.94
C PHE A 239 3.90 11.97 -14.97
N ASP A 240 3.87 13.19 -15.48
CA ASP A 240 3.95 14.39 -14.67
C ASP A 240 2.74 14.56 -13.76
N VAL A 241 1.54 14.25 -14.28
CA VAL A 241 0.27 14.30 -13.53
C VAL A 241 -0.56 13.06 -13.84
N VAL A 242 -1.16 12.49 -12.79
CA VAL A 242 -2.10 11.37 -12.87
C VAL A 242 -3.42 11.78 -12.24
N LEU A 243 -4.49 11.73 -13.02
CA LEU A 243 -5.87 11.95 -12.61
C LEU A 243 -6.51 10.63 -12.22
N GLY A 244 -6.71 10.46 -10.92
CA GLY A 244 -7.42 9.32 -10.35
C GLY A 244 -8.93 9.48 -10.34
N ARG A 245 -9.59 8.57 -9.63
CA ARG A 245 -11.04 8.52 -9.42
C ARG A 245 -11.62 9.82 -8.87
N SER A 246 -10.91 10.52 -7.99
CA SER A 246 -11.39 11.80 -7.45
C SER A 246 -11.72 12.81 -8.56
N PHE A 247 -10.98 12.79 -9.67
CA PHE A 247 -11.27 13.60 -10.85
C PHE A 247 -12.37 12.98 -11.71
N THR A 248 -12.24 11.70 -12.08
CA THR A 248 -13.19 10.97 -12.94
C THR A 248 -14.61 11.01 -12.38
N GLU A 249 -14.78 10.78 -11.07
CA GLU A 249 -16.09 10.76 -10.41
C GLU A 249 -16.69 12.16 -10.32
N LYS A 250 -15.88 13.17 -9.97
CA LYS A 250 -16.35 14.56 -9.82
C LYS A 250 -16.80 15.18 -11.14
N ARG A 251 -16.08 14.88 -12.22
CA ARG A 251 -16.40 15.32 -13.59
C ARG A 251 -17.34 14.35 -14.33
N GLN A 252 -17.69 13.24 -13.68
CA GLN A 252 -18.44 12.13 -14.27
C GLN A 252 -17.89 11.74 -15.66
N VAL A 253 -16.58 11.56 -15.73
CA VAL A 253 -15.89 11.24 -16.99
C VAL A 253 -16.31 9.84 -17.43
N LYS A 254 -16.99 9.80 -18.57
CA LYS A 254 -17.36 8.58 -19.26
C LYS A 254 -16.41 8.37 -20.42
N THR A 255 -15.90 7.15 -20.52
CA THR A 255 -15.04 6.74 -21.62
C THR A 255 -15.70 5.63 -22.37
N ASP A 256 -15.72 5.71 -23.70
CA ASP A 256 -16.30 4.65 -24.49
C ASP A 256 -15.34 3.45 -24.60
N PRO A 257 -15.85 2.20 -24.48
CA PRO A 257 -15.02 1.01 -24.63
C PRO A 257 -14.69 0.70 -26.10
N VAL A 258 -15.46 1.26 -27.04
CA VAL A 258 -15.29 1.05 -28.48
C VAL A 258 -14.31 2.05 -29.08
N ASP A 259 -14.39 3.32 -28.68
CA ASP A 259 -13.47 4.36 -29.09
C ASP A 259 -12.64 4.83 -27.88
N PRO A 260 -11.35 4.45 -27.79
CA PRO A 260 -10.52 4.83 -26.68
C PRO A 260 -10.20 6.33 -26.60
N THR A 261 -10.45 7.08 -27.68
CA THR A 261 -10.27 8.53 -27.76
C THR A 261 -11.53 9.33 -27.38
N ASP A 262 -12.72 8.70 -27.37
CA ASP A 262 -13.94 9.39 -26.94
C ASP A 262 -14.04 9.40 -25.41
N VAL A 263 -13.62 10.52 -24.83
CA VAL A 263 -13.72 10.82 -23.40
C VAL A 263 -14.65 12.02 -23.23
N ARG A 264 -15.77 11.83 -22.54
CA ARG A 264 -16.75 12.90 -22.28
C ARG A 264 -16.92 13.14 -20.79
N CYS A 265 -16.93 14.41 -20.41
CA CYS A 265 -17.37 14.84 -19.08
C CYS A 265 -18.90 14.92 -19.07
N MET A 266 -19.57 14.05 -18.33
CA MET A 266 -21.04 14.05 -18.26
C MET A 266 -21.60 15.20 -17.44
N ASP A 267 -20.78 15.87 -16.62
CA ASP A 267 -21.21 17.02 -15.83
C ASP A 267 -21.45 18.28 -16.68
N THR A 268 -20.67 18.49 -17.75
CA THR A 268 -20.81 19.61 -18.67
C THR A 268 -21.19 19.22 -20.11
N GLY A 269 -21.20 17.91 -20.41
CA GLY A 269 -21.40 17.39 -21.77
C GLY A 269 -20.23 17.67 -22.72
N GLU A 270 -19.10 18.13 -22.20
CA GLU A 270 -17.91 18.51 -22.98
C GLU A 270 -17.11 17.26 -23.38
N LYS A 271 -16.78 17.16 -24.67
CA LYS A 271 -15.84 16.16 -25.18
C LYS A 271 -14.41 16.64 -24.91
N ILE A 272 -13.62 15.81 -24.23
CA ILE A 272 -12.21 16.06 -23.95
C ILE A 272 -11.38 15.42 -25.06
N ASP A 273 -10.37 16.16 -25.52
CA ASP A 273 -9.36 15.61 -26.42
C ASP A 273 -8.46 14.63 -25.67
N CYS A 274 -8.49 13.36 -26.08
CA CYS A 274 -7.81 12.26 -25.42
C CYS A 274 -6.82 11.58 -26.36
N GLU A 275 -5.54 11.69 -26.04
CA GLU A 275 -4.44 11.02 -26.75
C GLU A 275 -4.18 9.64 -26.12
N LEU A 276 -4.02 8.61 -26.95
CA LEU A 276 -3.68 7.25 -26.51
C LEU A 276 -2.16 7.03 -26.55
N VAL A 277 -1.53 6.93 -25.38
CA VAL A 277 -0.08 6.74 -25.24
C VAL A 277 0.24 5.27 -24.96
N ILE A 278 0.89 4.57 -25.89
CA ILE A 278 1.31 3.18 -25.70
C ILE A 278 2.65 3.18 -24.98
N LEU A 279 2.66 2.63 -23.76
CA LEU A 279 3.81 2.72 -22.86
C LEU A 279 5.02 1.89 -23.33
N LYS A 280 4.85 0.95 -24.25
CA LYS A 280 5.95 0.11 -24.76
C LYS A 280 5.69 -0.37 -26.20
N ASP A 281 6.46 0.14 -27.16
CA ASP A 281 6.77 -0.63 -28.37
C ASP A 281 7.61 -1.87 -27.98
N GLY A 282 7.69 -2.90 -28.83
CA GLY A 282 8.54 -4.09 -28.67
C GLY A 282 10.03 -3.81 -28.46
N LYS A 283 10.44 -2.53 -28.52
CA LYS A 283 11.77 -1.99 -28.23
C LYS A 283 11.87 -1.19 -26.92
N GLY A 284 10.80 -1.06 -26.15
CA GLY A 284 10.78 -0.41 -24.84
C GLY A 284 10.73 1.13 -24.85
N GLN A 285 10.39 1.75 -25.98
CA GLN A 285 10.15 3.19 -26.09
C GLN A 285 8.66 3.51 -25.97
N ILE A 286 8.35 4.68 -25.39
CA ILE A 286 6.99 5.22 -25.30
C ILE A 286 6.63 5.79 -26.66
N VAL A 287 5.61 5.24 -27.32
CA VAL A 287 5.13 5.70 -28.62
C VAL A 287 3.72 6.26 -28.44
N THR A 288 3.52 7.49 -28.91
CA THR A 288 2.20 8.14 -28.92
C THR A 288 1.51 7.74 -30.22
N VAL A 289 0.29 7.21 -30.13
CA VAL A 289 -0.56 6.98 -31.31
C VAL A 289 -1.70 8.00 -31.23
N THR A 290 -1.59 9.04 -32.06
CA THR A 290 -2.66 10.00 -32.34
C THR A 290 -3.67 9.41 -33.30
#